data_AF-A0A5B7K4Q2-F1
#
_entry.id   AF-A0A5B7K4Q2-F1
#
_cell.length_a   1.000
_cell.length_b   1.000
_cell.length_c   1.000
_cell.angle_alpha   90.00
_cell.angle_beta   90.00
_cell.angle_gamma   90.00
#
_symmetry.space_group_name_H-M   'P 1'
#
loop_
_entity.id
_entity.type
_entity.pdbx_description
1 polymer ?
#
loop_
_entity_poly.entity_id
_entity_poly.type
_entity_poly.pdbx_seq_one_letter_code
_entity_poly.pdbx_strand_id
1 'polypeptide(L)'
;MQQELLNLQPILLTKTREVEEKMAVVEKRRQEVAEVERVVRQDEEVANEAAEAANGIRKECEAELNLALPLLEEATAALNTIKQDDIVFIKAMKNPPAGVKLVMEAVCVLLVRNTVTVTITITDLLPLSYYLTKLFSS
;
A
#
# COMPACT_ATOMS: atom_id res chain seq x y z
N MET A 1 10.67 74.90 -15.79
CA MET A 1 12.04 74.46 -15.44
C MET A 1 12.46 74.80 -14.01
N GLN A 2 12.77 76.05 -13.62
CA GLN A 2 13.24 76.32 -12.23
C GLN A 2 12.17 76.06 -11.15
N GLN A 3 10.90 76.35 -11.43
CA GLN A 3 9.79 76.06 -10.51
C GLN A 3 9.50 74.55 -10.35
N GLU A 4 9.75 73.74 -11.39
CA GLU A 4 9.57 72.29 -11.31
C GLU A 4 10.63 71.65 -10.40
N LEU A 5 11.88 72.16 -10.43
CA LEU A 5 12.95 71.70 -9.54
C LEU A 5 12.65 72.02 -8.06
N LEU A 6 12.08 73.19 -7.78
CA LEU A 6 11.64 73.57 -6.42
C LEU A 6 10.45 72.73 -5.94
N ASN A 7 9.52 72.35 -6.83
CA ASN A 7 8.38 71.48 -6.49
C ASN A 7 8.77 70.00 -6.32
N LEU A 8 9.80 69.53 -7.01
CA LEU A 8 10.28 68.15 -6.90
C LEU A 8 11.05 67.89 -5.60
N GLN A 9 11.71 68.90 -5.04
CA GLN A 9 12.50 68.77 -3.81
C GLN A 9 11.70 68.24 -2.58
N PRO A 10 10.50 68.75 -2.25
CA PRO A 10 9.69 68.19 -1.15
C PRO A 10 9.15 66.78 -1.47
N ILE A 11 8.89 66.49 -2.74
CA ILE A 11 8.43 65.17 -3.19
C ILE A 11 9.56 64.14 -3.00
N LEU A 12 10.80 64.50 -3.33
CA LEU A 12 11.97 63.64 -3.13
C LEU A 12 12.18 63.32 -1.64
N LEU A 13 12.07 64.30 -0.74
CA LEU A 13 12.17 64.07 0.71
C LEU A 13 11.09 63.12 1.22
N THR A 14 9.84 63.30 0.76
CA THR A 14 8.73 62.42 1.12
C THR A 14 8.97 60.99 0.61
N LYS A 15 9.45 60.86 -0.64
CA LYS A 15 9.74 59.56 -1.27
C LYS A 15 10.94 58.86 -0.65
N THR A 16 12.00 59.58 -0.27
CA THR A 16 13.14 59.01 0.45
C THR A 16 12.70 58.45 1.79
N ARG A 17 11.86 59.17 2.53
CA ARG A 17 11.31 58.69 3.81
C ARG A 17 10.41 57.46 3.64
N GLU A 18 9.53 57.44 2.64
CA GLU A 18 8.72 56.27 2.30
C GLU A 18 9.59 55.05 1.93
N VAL A 19 10.71 55.27 1.23
CA VAL A 19 11.66 54.21 0.87
C VAL A 19 12.40 53.69 2.10
N GLU A 20 12.84 54.56 3.00
CA GLU A 20 13.47 54.17 4.27
C GLU A 20 12.52 53.35 5.16
N GLU A 21 11.26 53.76 5.30
CA GLU A 21 10.24 53.03 6.05
C GLU A 21 9.97 51.65 5.44
N LYS A 22 9.85 51.57 4.11
CA LYS A 22 9.67 50.28 3.42
C LYS A 22 10.89 49.38 3.53
N MET A 23 12.10 49.93 3.48
CA MET A 23 13.34 49.18 3.68
C MET A 23 13.42 48.59 5.09
N ALA A 24 13.01 49.33 6.11
CA ALA A 24 12.94 48.81 7.48
C ALA A 24 11.94 47.64 7.61
N VAL A 25 10.79 47.73 6.95
CA VAL A 25 9.80 46.63 6.90
C VAL A 25 10.34 45.41 6.15
N VAL A 26 11.05 45.61 5.04
CA VAL A 26 11.67 44.53 4.28
C VAL A 26 12.72 43.80 5.10
N GLU A 27 13.57 44.53 5.83
CA GLU A 27 14.61 43.91 6.65
C GLU A 27 14.02 43.07 7.78
N LYS A 28 12.97 43.58 8.45
CA LYS A 28 12.24 42.80 9.46
C LYS A 28 11.63 41.53 8.86
N ARG A 29 10.99 41.63 7.70
CA ARG A 29 10.39 40.48 7.00
C ARG A 29 11.43 39.47 6.53
N ARG A 30 12.62 39.92 6.10
CA ARG A 30 13.71 39.02 5.71
C ARG A 30 14.16 38.14 6.86
N GLN A 31 14.26 38.71 8.06
CA GLN A 31 14.61 37.96 9.27
C GLN A 31 13.52 36.95 9.65
N GLU A 32 12.26 37.35 9.58
CA GLU A 32 11.11 36.46 9.82
C GLU A 32 11.08 35.31 8.80
N VAL A 33 11.29 35.59 7.51
CA VAL A 33 11.33 34.58 6.46
C VAL A 33 12.50 33.62 6.64
N ALA A 34 13.70 34.12 6.98
CA ALA A 34 14.87 33.28 7.18
C ALA A 34 14.68 32.27 8.32
N GLU A 35 14.02 32.67 9.40
CA GLU A 35 13.73 31.75 10.51
C GLU A 35 12.66 30.71 10.12
N VAL A 36 11.61 31.14 9.40
CA VAL A 36 10.58 30.21 8.92
C VAL A 36 11.16 29.22 7.91
N GLU A 37 11.99 29.66 6.97
CA GLU A 37 12.68 28.79 6.01
C GLU A 37 13.58 27.77 6.70
N ARG A 38 14.25 28.16 7.79
CA ARG A 38 15.08 27.25 8.58
C ARG A 38 14.24 26.13 9.21
N VAL A 39 13.08 26.46 9.77
CA VAL A 39 12.17 25.48 10.39
C VAL A 39 11.58 24.57 9.31
N VAL A 40 11.07 25.14 8.22
CA VAL A 40 10.46 24.36 7.13
C VAL A 40 11.45 23.38 6.52
N ARG A 41 12.72 23.77 6.34
CA ARG A 41 13.75 22.87 5.82
C ARG A 41 14.01 21.68 6.75
N GLN A 42 14.03 21.91 8.07
CA GLN A 42 14.19 20.84 9.05
C GLN A 42 12.99 19.87 9.02
N ASP A 43 11.77 20.42 8.96
CA ASP A 43 10.56 19.60 8.87
C ASP A 43 10.48 18.83 7.54
N GLU A 44 10.95 19.42 6.44
CA GLU A 44 11.00 18.79 5.11
C GLU A 44 11.98 17.61 5.08
N GLU A 45 13.16 17.74 5.70
CA GLU A 45 14.13 16.64 5.81
C GLU A 45 13.53 15.45 6.56
N VAL A 46 12.91 15.69 7.73
CA VAL A 46 12.29 14.63 8.54
C VAL A 46 11.10 13.99 7.80
N ALA A 47 10.27 14.81 7.14
CA ALA A 47 9.14 14.32 6.36
C ALA A 47 9.60 13.48 5.16
N ASN A 48 10.66 13.90 4.48
CA ASN A 48 11.20 13.17 3.34
C ASN A 48 11.84 11.84 3.76
N GLU A 49 12.58 11.81 4.87
CA GLU A 49 13.12 10.56 5.44
C GLU A 49 12.01 9.56 5.77
N ALA A 50 10.94 10.02 6.44
CA ALA A 50 9.80 9.17 6.76
C ALA A 50 9.08 8.67 5.49
N ALA A 51 8.94 9.53 4.47
CA ALA A 51 8.36 9.17 3.19
C ALA A 51 9.22 8.16 2.43
N GLU A 52 10.53 8.31 2.43
CA GLU A 52 11.47 7.37 1.81
C GLU A 52 11.44 6.01 2.50
N ALA A 53 11.44 5.98 3.84
CA ALA A 53 11.31 4.74 4.60
C ALA A 53 10.01 3.98 4.28
N ALA A 54 8.88 4.69 4.28
CA ALA A 54 7.58 4.11 3.92
C ALA A 54 7.55 3.61 2.47
N ASN A 55 8.16 4.37 1.55
CA ASN A 55 8.28 3.98 0.14
C ASN A 55 9.17 2.77 -0.05
N GLY A 56 10.23 2.62 0.73
CA GLY A 56 11.10 1.44 0.74
C GLY A 56 10.31 0.18 1.08
N ILE A 57 9.62 0.19 2.22
CA ILE A 57 8.77 -0.92 2.69
C ILE A 57 7.70 -1.26 1.64
N ARG A 58 7.03 -0.23 1.10
CA ARG A 58 6.02 -0.43 0.06
C ARG A 58 6.59 -1.15 -1.16
N LYS A 59 7.77 -0.73 -1.65
CA LYS A 59 8.41 -1.33 -2.82
C LYS A 59 8.82 -2.78 -2.58
N GLU A 60 9.32 -3.09 -1.39
CA GLU A 60 9.68 -4.46 -1.01
C GLU A 60 8.43 -5.36 -1.02
N CYS A 61 7.33 -4.93 -0.38
CA CYS A 61 6.07 -5.68 -0.41
C CYS A 61 5.47 -5.81 -1.81
N GLU A 62 5.49 -4.74 -2.61
CA GLU A 62 5.03 -4.78 -4.01
C GLU A 62 5.86 -5.76 -4.84
N ALA A 63 7.17 -5.83 -4.64
CA ALA A 63 8.03 -6.78 -5.32
C ALA A 63 7.68 -8.23 -4.96
N GLU A 64 7.54 -8.54 -3.67
CA GLU A 64 7.15 -9.89 -3.23
C GLU A 64 5.74 -10.28 -3.70
N LEU A 65 4.80 -9.33 -3.65
CA LEU A 65 3.44 -9.55 -4.13
C LEU A 65 3.40 -9.83 -5.63
N ASN A 66 4.16 -9.06 -6.43
CA ASN A 66 4.26 -9.26 -7.87
C ASN A 66 4.89 -10.61 -8.23
N LEU A 67 5.72 -11.19 -7.37
CA LEU A 67 6.22 -12.57 -7.54
C LEU A 67 5.16 -13.62 -7.16
N ALA A 68 4.33 -13.34 -6.15
CA ALA A 68 3.30 -14.27 -5.67
C ALA A 68 2.07 -14.38 -6.61
N LEU A 69 1.67 -13.27 -7.23
CA LEU A 69 0.51 -13.23 -8.14
C LEU A 69 0.59 -14.23 -9.32
N PRO A 70 1.68 -14.30 -10.12
CA PRO A 70 1.75 -15.24 -11.23
C PRO A 70 1.73 -16.71 -10.77
N LEU A 71 2.34 -17.01 -9.61
CA LEU A 71 2.31 -18.35 -9.02
C LEU A 71 0.88 -18.74 -8.60
N LEU A 72 0.11 -17.77 -8.07
CA LEU A 72 -1.28 -17.98 -7.71
C LEU A 72 -2.16 -18.22 -8.94
N GLU A 73 -1.94 -17.45 -10.01
CA GLU A 73 -2.64 -17.61 -11.28
C GLU A 73 -2.34 -18.97 -11.91
N GLU A 74 -1.07 -19.39 -11.91
CA GLU A 74 -0.66 -20.71 -12.38
C GLU A 74 -1.32 -21.83 -11.58
N ALA A 75 -1.33 -21.73 -10.25
CA ALA A 75 -2.00 -22.69 -9.39
C ALA A 75 -3.52 -22.74 -9.65
N THR A 76 -4.16 -21.59 -9.86
CA THR A 76 -5.59 -21.49 -10.18
C THR A 76 -5.89 -22.11 -11.54
N ALA A 77 -5.03 -21.86 -12.53
CA ALA A 77 -5.14 -22.46 -13.86
C ALA A 77 -5.01 -23.98 -13.79
N ALA A 78 -4.07 -24.51 -12.99
CA ALA A 78 -3.94 -25.95 -12.76
C ALA A 78 -5.20 -26.54 -12.10
N LEU A 79 -5.78 -25.88 -11.10
CA LEU A 79 -7.03 -26.32 -10.47
C LEU A 79 -8.20 -26.38 -11.46
N ASN A 80 -8.29 -25.41 -12.37
CA ASN A 80 -9.34 -25.36 -13.40
C ASN A 80 -9.26 -26.49 -14.44
N THR A 81 -8.16 -27.26 -14.48
CA THR A 81 -8.04 -28.43 -15.36
C THR A 81 -8.70 -29.70 -14.80
N ILE A 82 -9.03 -29.73 -13.51
CA ILE A 82 -9.63 -30.89 -12.84
C ILE A 82 -11.11 -30.94 -13.19
N LYS A 83 -11.56 -32.10 -13.70
CA LYS A 83 -12.95 -32.29 -14.10
C LYS A 83 -13.76 -32.89 -12.95
N GLN A 84 -15.08 -32.73 -13.02
CA GLN A 84 -16.00 -33.33 -12.05
C GLN A 84 -15.87 -34.87 -11.98
N ASP A 85 -15.54 -35.52 -13.10
CA ASP A 85 -15.32 -36.98 -13.16
C ASP A 85 -14.11 -37.43 -12.33
N ASP A 86 -13.03 -36.65 -12.32
CA ASP A 86 -11.82 -36.94 -11.53
C ASP A 86 -12.13 -36.88 -10.02
N ILE A 87 -13.02 -35.97 -9.62
CA ILE A 87 -13.50 -35.83 -8.24
C ILE A 87 -14.37 -37.02 -7.84
N VAL A 88 -15.27 -37.45 -8.72
CA VAL A 88 -16.10 -38.65 -8.50
C VAL A 88 -15.24 -39.90 -8.38
N PHE A 89 -14.17 -40.01 -9.18
CA PHE A 89 -13.23 -41.11 -9.10
C PHE A 89 -12.50 -41.15 -7.74
N ILE A 90 -11.98 -40.02 -7.25
CA ILE A 90 -11.34 -39.93 -5.93
C ILE A 90 -12.33 -40.26 -4.80
N LYS A 91 -13.60 -39.86 -4.94
CA LYS A 91 -14.67 -40.18 -3.98
C LYS A 91 -15.03 -41.66 -3.96
N ALA A 92 -14.97 -42.35 -5.11
CA ALA A 92 -15.29 -43.77 -5.21
C ALA A 92 -14.18 -44.67 -4.66
N MET A 93 -12.96 -44.14 -4.45
CA MET A 93 -11.85 -44.89 -3.86
C MET A 93 -12.07 -45.14 -2.37
N LYS A 94 -12.05 -46.42 -1.97
CA LYS A 94 -12.09 -46.80 -0.54
C LYS A 94 -10.81 -46.43 0.21
N ASN A 95 -9.68 -46.33 -0.48
CA ASN A 95 -8.37 -46.01 0.10
C ASN A 95 -7.54 -45.15 -0.87
N PRO A 96 -7.68 -43.81 -0.85
CA PRO A 96 -6.86 -42.95 -1.69
C PRO A 96 -5.37 -43.00 -1.27
N PRO A 97 -4.43 -42.87 -2.23
CA PRO A 97 -2.99 -42.83 -1.95
C PRO A 97 -2.61 -41.71 -0.98
N ALA A 98 -1.47 -41.86 -0.29
CA ALA A 98 -1.02 -40.92 0.74
C ALA A 98 -0.94 -39.45 0.28
N GLY A 99 -0.48 -39.21 -0.96
CA GLY A 99 -0.41 -37.85 -1.52
C GLY A 99 -1.78 -37.20 -1.70
N VAL A 100 -2.81 -37.96 -2.09
CA VAL A 100 -4.17 -37.44 -2.28
C VAL A 100 -4.82 -37.12 -0.93
N LYS A 101 -4.55 -37.94 0.10
CA LYS A 101 -5.02 -37.69 1.47
C LYS A 101 -4.44 -36.39 2.03
N LEU A 102 -3.13 -36.20 1.90
CA LEU A 102 -2.45 -35.01 2.41
C LEU A 102 -2.95 -33.72 1.74
N VAL A 103 -3.16 -33.75 0.42
CA VAL A 103 -3.68 -32.59 -0.32
C VAL A 103 -5.12 -32.29 0.09
N MET A 104 -5.97 -33.32 0.24
CA MET A 104 -7.35 -33.13 0.71
C MET A 104 -7.38 -32.57 2.13
N GLU A 105 -6.51 -33.04 3.03
CA GLU A 105 -6.36 -32.50 4.38
C GLU A 105 -5.94 -31.02 4.36
N ALA A 106 -4.95 -30.66 3.54
CA ALA A 106 -4.50 -29.27 3.39
C ALA A 106 -5.62 -28.35 2.89
N VAL A 107 -6.40 -28.78 1.90
CA VAL A 107 -7.54 -28.03 1.37
C VAL A 107 -8.64 -27.86 2.43
N CYS A 108 -8.94 -28.92 3.19
CA CYS A 108 -9.89 -28.85 4.31
C CYS A 108 -9.43 -27.86 5.40
N VAL A 109 -8.14 -27.79 5.71
CA VAL A 109 -7.59 -26.84 6.69
C VAL A 109 -7.71 -25.40 6.19
N LEU A 110 -7.36 -25.13 4.94
CA LEU A 110 -7.38 -23.79 4.34
C LEU A 110 -8.79 -23.19 4.25
N LEU A 111 -9.81 -24.01 3.98
CA LEU A 111 -11.19 -23.53 3.75
C LEU A 111 -12.07 -23.48 5.00
N VAL A 112 -11.73 -24.24 6.05
CA VAL A 112 -12.69 -24.49 7.17
C VAL A 112 -12.19 -24.01 8.53
N ARG A 113 -10.87 -23.81 8.71
CA ARG A 113 -10.20 -23.23 9.89
C ARG A 113 -10.93 -23.29 11.25
N ASN A 114 -11.24 -24.49 11.77
CA ASN A 114 -11.03 -24.85 13.19
C ASN A 114 -11.35 -26.34 13.46
N THR A 115 -10.35 -27.22 13.39
CA THR A 115 -10.17 -28.31 14.36
C THR A 115 -8.74 -28.82 14.23
N VAL A 116 -7.91 -28.43 15.20
CA VAL A 116 -6.74 -29.21 15.59
C VAL A 116 -7.25 -30.63 15.90
N THR A 117 -6.59 -31.63 15.33
CA THR A 117 -6.87 -33.07 15.45
C THR A 117 -8.22 -33.54 14.90
N VAL A 118 -8.28 -33.86 13.61
CA VAL A 118 -9.32 -34.75 13.06
C VAL A 118 -8.65 -36.05 12.65
N THR A 119 -8.69 -37.04 13.55
CA THR A 119 -8.74 -38.44 13.13
C THR A 119 -9.94 -38.58 12.20
N ILE A 120 -9.68 -38.63 10.90
CA ILE A 120 -10.72 -38.80 9.87
C ILE A 120 -11.33 -40.19 10.06
N THR A 121 -12.42 -40.27 10.83
CA THR A 121 -13.37 -41.36 10.69
C THR A 121 -14.30 -41.01 9.53
N ILE A 122 -14.56 -42.03 8.70
CA ILE A 122 -15.25 -41.96 7.41
C ILE A 122 -16.72 -41.46 7.53
N THR A 123 -17.19 -41.17 8.75
CA THR A 123 -18.57 -40.75 9.05
C THR A 123 -18.82 -39.25 8.92
N ASP A 124 -17.80 -38.40 8.94
CA ASP A 124 -17.95 -36.94 8.70
C ASP A 124 -17.72 -36.56 7.22
N LEU A 125 -17.96 -37.49 6.29
CA LEU A 125 -17.90 -37.26 4.83
C LEU A 125 -19.14 -36.54 4.25
N LEU A 126 -20.15 -36.24 5.07
CA LEU A 126 -21.33 -35.46 4.69
C LEU A 126 -21.01 -33.98 4.35
N PRO A 127 -20.13 -33.26 5.08
CA PRO A 127 -19.65 -31.94 4.65
C PRO A 127 -18.76 -31.96 3.39
N LEU A 128 -18.09 -33.07 3.07
CA LEU A 128 -17.14 -33.12 1.94
C LEU A 128 -17.81 -32.89 0.57
N SER A 129 -19.07 -33.35 0.38
CA SER A 129 -19.82 -33.07 -0.85
C SER A 129 -20.24 -31.60 -0.96
N TYR A 130 -20.53 -30.94 0.17
CA TYR A 130 -20.88 -29.52 0.18
C TYR A 130 -19.68 -28.66 -0.21
N TYR A 131 -18.50 -28.95 0.33
CA TYR A 131 -17.29 -28.15 0.07
C TYR A 131 -16.67 -28.39 -1.30
N LEU A 132 -16.66 -29.63 -1.83
CA LEU A 132 -16.18 -29.90 -3.20
C LEU A 132 -17.04 -29.24 -4.27
N THR A 133 -18.36 -29.14 -4.06
CA THR A 133 -19.26 -28.44 -4.98
C THR A 133 -19.08 -26.92 -4.91
N LYS A 134 -18.77 -26.38 -3.73
CA LYS A 134 -18.56 -24.95 -3.50
C LYS A 134 -17.19 -24.46 -3.99
N LEU A 135 -16.19 -25.35 -4.06
CA LEU A 135 -14.87 -25.05 -4.61
C LEU A 135 -14.85 -24.87 -6.14
N PHE A 136 -15.81 -25.48 -6.84
CA PHE A 136 -15.85 -25.58 -8.31
C PHE A 136 -16.99 -24.80 -8.97
N SER A 137 -17.81 -24.09 -8.20
CA SER A 137 -18.99 -23.36 -8.69
C SER A 137 -18.84 -21.83 -8.64
N SER A 138 -17.61 -21.31 -8.60
CA SER A 138 -17.31 -19.88 -8.74
C SER A 138 -16.38 -19.60 -9.91
#